data_AF-A0A2H9M4F1-F1
#
_entry.id   AF-A0A2H9M4F1-F1
#
_cell.length_a   1.000
_cell.length_b   1.000
_cell.length_c   1.000
_cell.angle_alpha   90.00
_cell.angle_beta   90.00
_cell.angle_gamma   90.00
#
_symmetry.space_group_name_H-M   'P 1'
#
loop_
_entity.id
_entity.type
_entity.pdbx_description
1 polymer ?
#
loop_
_entity_poly.entity_id
_entity_poly.type
_entity_poly.pdbx_seq_one_letter_code
_entity_poly.pdbx_strand_id
1 'polypeptide(L)'
;MTAELCDCFENRKEGVTSILDALRKILNGKFFVLSNDLKSQNLNLLGIDDAMKFPYSVASANFVATARYISKFEKSGILIDIGSTTTDIIPLKDGKILAHRTDFERLKNSELVYTGILRTNLPCISNCLNFKGKNLCLSAEYFANTGDAYRVLGEISEKEYTSETADGKGKGILDCMRRIARTVCCDLIEGEIYDEIYDLSERKSKISKEDVAEIAKYFKNEQIKMINRAIEQAEKKYKIKNRLIIGAGKFLHNDLNASLKYGDLSAAKSLYFLAEDFQI
;
A
#
# COMPACT_ATOMS: atom_id res chain seq x y z
N MET A 1 -13.28 7.87 2.60
CA MET A 1 -13.01 8.15 1.18
C MET A 1 -11.51 8.01 0.94
N THR A 2 -11.09 7.51 -0.24
CA THR A 2 -9.67 7.42 -0.67
C THR A 2 -9.40 8.07 -2.03
N ALA A 3 -10.43 8.22 -2.88
CA ALA A 3 -10.29 8.62 -4.27
C ALA A 3 -10.32 10.15 -4.48
N GLU A 4 -10.58 10.92 -3.42
CA GLU A 4 -10.74 12.37 -3.51
C GLU A 4 -9.45 13.14 -3.82
N LEU A 5 -8.30 12.46 -3.81
CA LEU A 5 -6.98 13.00 -4.16
C LEU A 5 -6.53 12.58 -5.58
N CYS A 6 -7.39 11.94 -6.37
CA CYS A 6 -7.08 11.61 -7.75
C CYS A 6 -6.75 12.89 -8.56
N ASP A 7 -5.82 12.76 -9.49
CA ASP A 7 -5.31 13.81 -10.37
C ASP A 7 -6.36 14.36 -11.36
N CYS A 8 -7.49 13.67 -11.49
CA CYS A 8 -8.65 14.15 -12.26
C CYS A 8 -9.43 15.28 -11.58
N PHE A 9 -9.14 15.62 -10.31
CA PHE A 9 -9.75 16.72 -9.59
C PHE A 9 -8.75 17.86 -9.38
N GLU A 10 -9.19 19.11 -9.55
CA GLU A 10 -8.38 20.31 -9.32
C GLU A 10 -7.94 20.39 -7.85
N ASN A 11 -8.84 20.01 -6.94
CA ASN A 11 -8.56 20.00 -5.52
C ASN A 11 -9.40 18.95 -4.77
N ARG A 12 -8.98 18.68 -3.54
CA ARG A 12 -9.61 17.68 -2.68
C ARG A 12 -11.08 17.97 -2.38
N LYS A 13 -11.48 19.24 -2.31
CA LYS A 13 -12.88 19.62 -2.10
C LYS A 13 -13.71 19.17 -3.28
N GLU A 14 -13.26 19.48 -4.50
CA GLU A 14 -13.91 19.02 -5.74
C GLU A 14 -14.01 17.49 -5.78
N GLY A 15 -12.92 16.77 -5.47
CA GLY A 15 -12.93 15.30 -5.45
C GLY A 15 -13.98 14.73 -4.50
N VAL A 16 -14.07 15.25 -3.27
CA VAL A 16 -15.10 14.83 -2.31
C VAL A 16 -16.50 15.14 -2.85
N THR A 17 -16.76 16.36 -3.31
CA THR A 17 -18.10 16.77 -3.76
C THR A 17 -18.54 15.99 -4.99
N SER A 18 -17.64 15.76 -5.95
CA SER A 18 -17.92 14.99 -7.17
C SER A 18 -18.27 13.54 -6.85
N ILE A 19 -17.55 12.90 -5.93
CA ILE A 19 -17.85 11.54 -5.47
C ILE A 19 -19.22 11.50 -4.78
N LEU A 20 -19.50 12.43 -3.87
CA LEU A 20 -20.77 12.46 -3.14
C LEU A 20 -21.97 12.73 -4.06
N ASP A 21 -21.85 13.63 -5.02
CA ASP A 21 -22.89 13.91 -6.00
C ASP A 21 -23.14 12.72 -6.93
N ALA A 22 -22.09 12.00 -7.33
CA ALA A 22 -22.25 10.75 -8.08
C ALA A 22 -22.99 9.69 -7.27
N LEU A 23 -22.62 9.50 -6.00
CA LEU A 23 -23.30 8.57 -5.09
C LEU A 23 -24.76 8.96 -4.87
N ARG A 24 -25.08 10.25 -4.73
CA ARG A 24 -26.46 10.75 -4.57
C ARG A 24 -27.37 10.39 -5.74
N LYS A 25 -26.81 10.32 -6.97
CA LYS A 25 -27.57 9.96 -8.18
C LYS A 25 -27.83 8.47 -8.31
N ILE A 26 -26.98 7.64 -7.70
CA ILE A 26 -27.02 6.17 -7.84
C ILE A 26 -27.74 5.53 -6.65
N LEU A 27 -27.49 6.03 -5.45
CA LEU A 27 -28.06 5.48 -4.22
C LEU A 27 -29.42 6.12 -3.94
N ASN A 28 -30.47 5.30 -4.00
CA ASN A 28 -31.80 5.70 -3.57
C ASN A 28 -31.88 5.64 -2.04
N GLY A 29 -32.17 6.77 -1.39
CA GLY A 29 -32.40 6.85 0.06
C GLY A 29 -31.31 7.59 0.83
N LYS A 30 -31.40 7.52 2.16
CA LYS A 30 -30.44 8.16 3.06
C LYS A 30 -29.20 7.28 3.18
N PHE A 31 -28.03 7.85 2.95
CA PHE A 31 -26.75 7.23 3.27
C PHE A 31 -25.89 8.20 4.05
N PHE A 32 -24.94 7.62 4.79
CA PHE A 32 -24.03 8.36 5.64
C PHE A 32 -22.59 8.20 5.17
N VAL A 33 -21.77 9.21 5.49
CA VAL A 33 -20.35 9.25 5.15
C VAL A 33 -19.56 9.21 6.45
N LEU A 34 -18.62 8.28 6.54
CA LEU A 34 -17.71 8.20 7.69
C LEU A 34 -16.78 9.42 7.71
N SER A 35 -16.83 10.16 8.81
CA SER A 35 -15.91 11.26 9.08
C SER A 35 -14.55 10.77 9.55
N ASN A 36 -13.51 11.51 9.19
CA ASN A 36 -12.14 11.38 9.70
C ASN A 36 -11.95 11.96 11.11
N ASP A 37 -13.02 12.39 11.78
CA ASP A 37 -12.92 12.89 13.14
C ASP A 37 -12.63 11.76 14.13
N LEU A 38 -11.44 11.80 14.73
CA LEU A 38 -10.96 10.84 15.73
C LEU A 38 -11.15 11.29 17.20
N LYS A 39 -11.73 12.47 17.47
CA LYS A 39 -11.99 12.95 18.85
C LYS A 39 -13.09 12.12 19.52
N SER A 40 -14.09 11.69 18.75
CA SER A 40 -15.14 10.80 19.26
C SER A 40 -14.70 9.34 19.21
N GLN A 41 -14.97 8.59 20.27
CA GLN A 41 -14.83 7.14 20.27
C GLN A 41 -15.96 6.43 19.49
N ASN A 42 -17.08 7.11 19.27
CA ASN A 42 -18.18 6.59 18.44
C ASN A 42 -17.90 6.82 16.95
N LEU A 43 -18.54 6.03 16.08
CA LEU A 43 -18.60 6.32 14.65
C LEU A 43 -19.22 7.70 14.43
N ASN A 44 -18.44 8.60 13.85
CA ASN A 44 -18.96 9.88 13.39
C ASN A 44 -19.44 9.72 11.94
N LEU A 45 -20.74 9.54 11.77
CA LEU A 45 -21.41 9.40 10.48
C LEU A 45 -22.11 10.71 10.13
N LEU A 46 -21.72 11.32 9.01
CA LEU A 46 -22.33 12.56 8.53
C LEU A 46 -23.37 12.24 7.46
N GLY A 47 -24.49 12.96 7.48
CA GLY A 47 -25.39 12.98 6.33
C GLY A 47 -24.69 13.59 5.12
N ILE A 48 -25.15 13.27 3.91
CA ILE A 48 -24.53 13.77 2.68
C ILE A 48 -24.44 15.30 2.65
N ASP A 49 -25.46 16.02 3.12
CA ASP A 49 -25.47 17.50 3.07
C ASP A 49 -24.39 18.10 3.98
N ASP A 50 -24.16 17.51 5.16
CA ASP A 50 -23.07 17.89 6.05
C ASP A 50 -21.70 17.52 5.46
N ALA A 51 -21.58 16.34 4.85
CA ALA A 51 -20.35 15.93 4.17
C ALA A 51 -20.00 16.85 3.00
N MET A 52 -20.99 17.32 2.24
CA MET A 52 -20.84 18.32 1.18
C MET A 52 -20.42 19.70 1.72
N LYS A 53 -20.98 20.10 2.88
CA LYS A 53 -20.63 21.36 3.54
C LYS A 53 -19.23 21.34 4.15
N PHE A 54 -18.79 20.18 4.64
CA PHE A 54 -17.51 19.99 5.32
C PHE A 54 -16.66 18.90 4.64
N PRO A 55 -16.24 19.07 3.38
CA PRO A 55 -15.63 18.00 2.57
C PRO A 55 -14.33 17.45 3.18
N TYR A 56 -13.53 18.32 3.81
CA TYR A 56 -12.29 17.89 4.47
C TYR A 56 -12.51 16.99 5.70
N SER A 57 -13.72 16.96 6.27
CA SER A 57 -14.06 16.13 7.42
C SER A 57 -14.34 14.67 7.06
N VAL A 58 -14.43 14.33 5.77
CA VAL A 58 -14.70 12.97 5.25
C VAL A 58 -13.60 12.45 4.32
N ALA A 59 -12.63 13.30 3.98
CA ALA A 59 -11.43 12.94 3.24
C ALA A 59 -10.44 12.12 4.10
N SER A 60 -9.59 11.30 3.46
CA SER A 60 -8.54 10.49 4.10
C SER A 60 -9.05 9.58 5.23
N ALA A 61 -10.31 9.15 5.15
CA ALA A 61 -10.99 8.41 6.24
C ALA A 61 -10.87 6.87 6.12
N ASN A 62 -10.01 6.36 5.22
CA ASN A 62 -9.95 4.93 4.86
C ASN A 62 -9.50 4.03 6.00
N PHE A 63 -8.57 4.50 6.83
CA PHE A 63 -8.07 3.74 7.98
C PHE A 63 -9.00 3.81 9.19
N VAL A 64 -9.92 4.78 9.23
CA VAL A 64 -10.69 5.14 10.44
C VAL A 64 -11.64 4.03 10.85
N ALA A 65 -12.35 3.43 9.90
CA ALA A 65 -13.26 2.32 10.18
C ALA A 65 -12.51 1.14 10.81
N THR A 66 -11.43 0.72 10.17
CA THR A 66 -10.64 -0.43 10.62
C THR A 66 -9.98 -0.17 11.97
N ALA A 67 -9.38 1.01 12.16
CA ALA A 67 -8.77 1.39 13.42
C ALA A 67 -9.79 1.44 14.56
N ARG A 68 -11.00 1.98 14.33
CA ARG A 68 -12.09 2.01 15.32
C ARG A 68 -12.58 0.61 15.67
N TYR A 69 -12.78 -0.23 14.66
CA TYR A 69 -13.24 -1.59 14.89
C TYR A 69 -12.23 -2.38 15.72
N ILE A 70 -10.96 -2.33 15.35
CA ILE A 70 -9.89 -3.03 16.08
C ILE A 70 -9.71 -2.46 17.49
N SER A 71 -9.86 -1.15 17.71
CA SER A 71 -9.67 -0.56 19.05
C SER A 71 -10.72 -0.99 20.09
N LYS A 72 -11.84 -1.59 19.66
CA LYS A 72 -12.79 -2.26 20.55
C LYS A 72 -12.15 -3.45 21.26
N PHE A 73 -11.32 -4.19 20.55
CA PHE A 73 -10.70 -5.45 21.00
C PHE A 73 -9.24 -5.26 21.42
N GLU A 74 -8.52 -4.34 20.79
CA GLU A 74 -7.11 -4.02 21.07
C GLU A 74 -6.99 -2.68 21.74
N LYS A 75 -6.67 -2.70 23.03
CA LYS A 75 -6.44 -1.46 23.76
C LYS A 75 -5.10 -0.82 23.41
N SER A 76 -4.09 -1.60 23.03
CA SER A 76 -2.75 -1.09 22.73
C SER A 76 -2.05 -1.89 21.64
N GLY A 77 -1.61 -1.22 20.58
CA GLY A 77 -0.95 -1.84 19.45
C GLY A 77 -0.63 -0.86 18.33
N ILE A 78 0.26 -1.25 17.42
CA ILE A 78 0.47 -0.58 16.14
C ILE A 78 -0.20 -1.44 15.09
N LEU A 79 -1.28 -0.92 14.52
CA LEU A 79 -1.95 -1.52 13.40
C LEU A 79 -1.23 -1.14 12.11
N ILE A 80 -0.85 -2.14 11.33
CA ILE A 80 -0.13 -2.04 10.07
C ILE A 80 -1.10 -2.52 8.98
N ASP A 81 -1.66 -1.60 8.19
CA ASP A 81 -2.55 -1.94 7.07
C ASP A 81 -1.80 -1.73 5.75
N ILE A 82 -1.44 -2.83 5.08
CA ILE A 82 -0.71 -2.79 3.82
C ILE A 82 -1.67 -3.06 2.67
N GLY A 83 -1.97 -2.00 1.92
CA GLY A 83 -2.77 -2.07 0.70
C GLY A 83 -1.93 -2.29 -0.56
N SER A 84 -2.57 -2.11 -1.71
CA SER A 84 -1.89 -2.13 -3.02
C SER A 84 -0.90 -0.99 -3.21
N THR A 85 -1.16 0.15 -2.56
CA THR A 85 -0.49 1.44 -2.83
C THR A 85 0.24 1.99 -1.61
N THR A 86 -0.35 1.85 -0.43
CA THR A 86 0.09 2.50 0.81
C THR A 86 0.16 1.50 1.95
N THR A 87 0.95 1.86 2.96
CA THR A 87 1.04 1.19 4.25
C THR A 87 0.68 2.18 5.33
N ASP A 88 -0.44 1.95 6.03
CA ASP A 88 -0.90 2.78 7.14
C ASP A 88 -0.29 2.25 8.45
N ILE A 89 0.36 3.12 9.24
CA ILE A 89 0.92 2.80 10.55
C ILE A 89 0.09 3.53 11.62
N ILE A 90 -0.80 2.81 12.29
CA ILE A 90 -1.86 3.38 13.11
C ILE A 90 -1.62 3.00 14.58
N PRO A 91 -1.05 3.90 15.39
CA PRO A 91 -0.90 3.69 16.83
C PRO A 91 -2.25 3.72 17.55
N LEU A 92 -2.49 2.68 18.35
CA LEU A 92 -3.64 2.53 19.24
C LEU A 92 -3.16 2.49 20.70
N LYS A 93 -3.76 3.27 21.59
CA LYS A 93 -3.45 3.25 23.03
C LYS A 93 -4.68 3.55 23.88
N ASP A 94 -4.89 2.75 24.92
CA ASP A 94 -6.07 2.80 25.79
C ASP A 94 -7.39 2.82 25.00
N GLY A 95 -7.45 2.08 23.89
CA GLY A 95 -8.58 2.02 22.97
C GLY A 95 -8.78 3.26 22.09
N LYS A 96 -7.85 4.22 22.13
CA LYS A 96 -7.87 5.46 21.33
C LYS A 96 -6.94 5.32 20.12
N ILE A 97 -7.37 5.92 19.01
CA ILE A 97 -6.57 6.05 17.79
C ILE A 97 -5.70 7.30 17.94
N LEU A 98 -4.38 7.16 17.82
CA LEU A 98 -3.43 8.26 17.99
C LEU A 98 -2.88 8.81 16.66
N ALA A 99 -3.27 8.21 15.52
CA ALA A 99 -2.89 8.70 14.20
C ALA A 99 -3.50 10.09 13.90
N HIS A 100 -2.81 10.86 13.06
CA HIS A 100 -3.29 12.15 12.57
C HIS A 100 -4.39 11.95 11.54
N ARG A 101 -5.23 12.99 11.36
CA ARG A 101 -6.43 12.92 10.51
C ARG A 101 -6.12 13.06 9.02
N THR A 102 -5.11 13.85 8.66
CA THR A 102 -4.80 14.18 7.27
C THR A 102 -3.59 13.38 6.80
N ASP A 103 -3.59 12.97 5.53
CA ASP A 103 -2.45 12.24 4.96
C ASP A 103 -1.16 13.05 5.04
N PHE A 104 -1.22 14.38 4.93
CA PHE A 104 -0.05 15.25 5.08
C PHE A 104 0.60 15.13 6.47
N GLU A 105 -0.20 15.22 7.53
CA GLU A 105 0.32 15.05 8.89
C GLU A 105 0.76 13.61 9.15
N ARG A 106 0.05 12.62 8.58
CA ARG A 106 0.44 11.22 8.70
C ARG A 106 1.77 10.92 8.02
N LEU A 107 2.03 11.49 6.84
CA LEU A 107 3.33 11.40 6.16
C LEU A 107 4.44 12.02 6.99
N LYS A 108 4.20 13.21 7.55
CA LYS A 108 5.16 13.92 8.42
C LYS A 108 5.50 13.13 9.69
N ASN A 109 4.59 12.29 10.16
CA ASN A 109 4.72 11.53 11.41
C ASN A 109 5.00 10.03 11.21
N SER A 110 5.30 9.58 9.99
CA SER A 110 5.52 8.16 9.67
C SER A 110 4.32 7.25 9.97
N GLU A 111 3.11 7.80 9.91
CA GLU A 111 1.82 7.10 10.09
C GLU A 111 1.18 6.68 8.74
N LEU A 112 1.79 7.12 7.65
CA LEU A 112 1.49 6.74 6.27
C LEU A 112 2.81 6.61 5.52
N VAL A 113 3.06 5.43 4.94
CA VAL A 113 4.18 5.18 4.03
C VAL A 113 3.60 4.93 2.64
N TYR A 114 4.06 5.67 1.63
CA TYR A 114 3.60 5.53 0.24
C TYR A 114 4.24 4.31 -0.45
N THR A 115 4.00 3.14 0.13
CA THR A 115 4.42 1.87 -0.42
C THR A 115 3.36 0.81 -0.16
N GLY A 116 3.09 -0.02 -1.15
CA GLY A 116 2.16 -1.14 -1.04
C GLY A 116 2.64 -2.33 -1.86
N ILE A 117 1.84 -3.39 -1.89
CA ILE A 117 2.28 -4.65 -2.50
C ILE A 117 2.14 -4.73 -4.02
N LEU A 118 1.43 -3.80 -4.68
CA LEU A 118 1.15 -3.92 -6.12
C LEU A 118 1.61 -2.73 -6.97
N ARG A 119 1.56 -1.49 -6.47
CA ARG A 119 1.62 -0.29 -7.33
C ARG A 119 2.88 0.56 -7.16
N THR A 120 3.76 0.23 -6.22
CA THR A 120 4.92 1.09 -5.94
C THR A 120 6.00 0.89 -6.98
N ASN A 121 6.39 1.95 -7.69
CA ASN A 121 7.53 1.94 -8.61
C ASN A 121 8.81 1.54 -7.87
N LEU A 122 9.55 0.55 -8.37
CA LEU A 122 10.71 0.00 -7.63
C LEU A 122 11.79 1.04 -7.28
N PRO A 123 12.18 1.97 -8.18
CA PRO A 123 13.11 3.06 -7.87
C PRO A 123 12.66 4.01 -6.75
N CYS A 124 11.36 4.06 -6.42
CA CYS A 124 10.86 4.83 -5.28
C CYS A 124 11.16 4.17 -3.93
N ILE A 125 11.51 2.87 -3.91
CA ILE A 125 11.91 2.13 -2.71
C ILE A 125 13.40 2.30 -2.46
N SER A 126 14.20 2.11 -3.50
CA SER A 126 15.64 2.37 -3.51
C SER A 126 16.05 2.80 -4.92
N ASN A 127 16.93 3.80 -5.03
CA ASN A 127 17.45 4.29 -6.31
C ASN A 127 18.76 3.62 -6.73
N CYS A 128 19.30 2.73 -5.90
CA CYS A 128 20.45 1.90 -6.22
C CYS A 128 20.29 0.49 -5.64
N LEU A 129 21.06 -0.47 -6.14
CA LEU A 129 21.22 -1.77 -5.50
C LEU A 129 22.66 -2.25 -5.53
N ASN A 130 23.03 -3.08 -4.55
CA ASN A 130 24.28 -3.83 -4.62
C ASN A 130 24.04 -5.09 -5.46
N PHE A 131 24.55 -5.09 -6.69
CA PHE A 131 24.40 -6.17 -7.65
C PHE A 131 25.78 -6.71 -8.02
N LYS A 132 26.01 -8.02 -7.81
CA LYS A 132 27.30 -8.69 -8.09
C LYS A 132 28.51 -7.95 -7.50
N GLY A 133 28.36 -7.46 -6.27
CA GLY A 133 29.42 -6.76 -5.52
C GLY A 133 29.68 -5.32 -5.95
N LYS A 134 28.86 -4.75 -6.84
CA LYS A 134 28.95 -3.36 -7.29
C LYS A 134 27.67 -2.60 -6.98
N ASN A 135 27.82 -1.34 -6.62
CA ASN A 135 26.67 -0.44 -6.50
C ASN A 135 26.20 -0.04 -7.91
N LEU A 136 24.94 -0.33 -8.22
CA LEU A 136 24.31 -0.07 -9.50
C LEU A 136 23.16 0.93 -9.31
N CYS A 137 23.23 2.07 -9.98
CA CYS A 137 22.11 3.01 -10.06
C CYS A 137 21.00 2.43 -10.92
N LEU A 138 19.76 2.66 -10.50
CA LEU A 138 18.57 2.20 -11.20
C LEU A 138 18.07 3.26 -12.18
N SER A 139 17.41 2.81 -13.26
CA SER A 139 16.58 3.70 -14.07
C SER A 139 15.48 4.30 -13.21
N ALA A 140 15.20 5.59 -13.36
CA ALA A 140 14.08 6.26 -12.67
C ALA A 140 12.72 5.97 -13.33
N GLU A 141 12.72 5.39 -14.53
CA GLU A 141 11.52 5.10 -15.31
C GLU A 141 10.58 4.09 -14.61
N TYR A 142 9.28 4.21 -14.90
CA TYR A 142 8.28 3.26 -14.42
C TYR A 142 8.32 1.98 -15.26
N PHE A 143 9.33 1.14 -15.04
CA PHE A 143 9.45 -0.16 -15.72
C PHE A 143 8.85 -1.33 -14.94
N ALA A 144 8.97 -1.32 -13.61
CA ALA A 144 8.49 -2.37 -12.74
C ALA A 144 7.97 -1.81 -11.42
N ASN A 145 7.04 -2.54 -10.81
CA ASN A 145 6.45 -2.18 -9.52
C ASN A 145 6.58 -3.31 -8.50
N THR A 146 6.10 -3.08 -7.27
CA THR A 146 6.11 -4.08 -6.20
C THR A 146 5.30 -5.33 -6.53
N GLY A 147 4.24 -5.22 -7.33
CA GLY A 147 3.49 -6.38 -7.81
C GLY A 147 4.38 -7.32 -8.64
N ASP A 148 5.24 -6.77 -9.50
CA ASP A 148 6.20 -7.57 -10.26
C ASP A 148 7.18 -8.30 -9.34
N ALA A 149 7.73 -7.60 -8.34
CA ALA A 149 8.67 -8.18 -7.39
C ALA A 149 8.03 -9.33 -6.59
N TYR A 150 6.85 -9.10 -6.00
CA TYR A 150 6.15 -10.13 -5.22
C TYR A 150 5.67 -11.30 -6.10
N ARG A 151 5.30 -11.04 -7.36
CA ARG A 151 4.90 -12.08 -8.31
C ARG A 151 6.07 -12.99 -8.70
N VAL A 152 7.27 -12.41 -8.89
CA VAL A 152 8.51 -13.15 -9.18
C VAL A 152 8.96 -13.97 -7.97
N LEU A 153 8.79 -13.45 -6.76
CA LEU A 153 9.12 -14.16 -5.52
C LEU A 153 8.09 -15.23 -5.14
N GLY A 154 6.97 -15.33 -5.85
CA GLY A 154 5.90 -16.30 -5.55
C GLY A 154 5.06 -15.95 -4.31
N GLU A 155 5.17 -14.72 -3.83
CA GLU A 155 4.47 -14.22 -2.63
C GLU A 155 3.02 -13.82 -2.92
N ILE A 156 2.72 -13.51 -4.20
CA ILE A 156 1.36 -13.29 -4.69
C ILE A 156 1.11 -14.11 -5.95
N SER A 157 -0.15 -14.54 -6.11
CA SER A 157 -0.64 -15.15 -7.33
C SER A 157 -0.90 -14.11 -8.43
N GLU A 158 -1.04 -14.58 -9.66
CA GLU A 158 -1.42 -13.74 -10.80
C GLU A 158 -2.80 -13.09 -10.62
N LYS A 159 -3.72 -13.76 -9.92
CA LYS A 159 -5.07 -13.24 -9.61
C LYS A 159 -5.03 -12.12 -8.57
N GLU A 160 -4.07 -12.17 -7.65
CA GLU A 160 -3.89 -11.12 -6.62
C GLU A 160 -3.21 -9.87 -7.19
N TYR A 161 -2.47 -9.98 -8.29
CA TYR A 161 -1.90 -8.85 -9.02
C TYR A 161 -2.98 -8.10 -9.83
N THR A 162 -3.84 -7.38 -9.11
CA THR A 162 -5.04 -6.73 -9.67
C THR A 162 -4.79 -5.38 -10.34
N SER A 163 -3.66 -4.71 -10.07
CA SER A 163 -3.34 -3.43 -10.71
C SER A 163 -2.86 -3.58 -12.14
N GLU A 164 -2.89 -2.48 -12.90
CA GLU A 164 -2.25 -2.41 -14.22
C GLU A 164 -0.73 -2.58 -14.09
N THR A 165 -0.14 -3.24 -15.08
CA THR A 165 1.31 -3.39 -15.21
C THR A 165 1.91 -2.18 -15.90
N ALA A 166 3.18 -1.90 -15.65
CA ALA A 166 3.84 -0.70 -16.18
C ALA A 166 3.87 -0.63 -17.72
N ASP A 167 3.93 -1.78 -18.38
CA ASP A 167 3.95 -1.90 -19.85
C ASP A 167 2.60 -2.33 -20.45
N GLY A 168 1.54 -2.44 -19.64
CA GLY A 168 0.23 -2.92 -20.05
C GLY A 168 0.18 -4.38 -20.48
N LYS A 169 1.25 -5.17 -20.25
CA LYS A 169 1.31 -6.60 -20.59
C LYS A 169 0.84 -7.50 -19.45
N GLY A 170 1.00 -8.81 -19.66
CA GLY A 170 0.63 -9.87 -18.74
C GLY A 170 1.29 -9.78 -17.36
N LYS A 171 0.71 -10.55 -16.43
CA LYS A 171 1.09 -10.68 -15.02
C LYS A 171 1.71 -12.06 -14.71
N GLY A 172 2.08 -12.79 -15.76
CA GLY A 172 2.87 -14.00 -15.65
C GLY A 172 4.26 -13.70 -15.09
N ILE A 173 4.91 -14.72 -14.51
CA ILE A 173 6.25 -14.59 -13.92
C ILE A 173 7.24 -14.01 -14.94
N LEU A 174 7.22 -14.51 -16.17
CA LEU A 174 8.15 -14.10 -17.22
C LEU A 174 7.97 -12.63 -17.62
N ASP A 175 6.73 -12.14 -17.70
CA ASP A 175 6.44 -10.74 -17.99
C ASP A 175 6.91 -9.82 -16.87
N CYS A 176 6.71 -10.23 -15.62
CA CYS A 176 7.21 -9.51 -14.45
C CYS A 176 8.75 -9.46 -14.45
N MET A 177 9.40 -10.59 -14.76
CA MET A 177 10.87 -10.65 -14.83
C MET A 177 11.43 -9.73 -15.92
N ARG A 178 10.80 -9.67 -17.09
CA ARG A 178 11.19 -8.73 -18.18
C ARG A 178 11.09 -7.28 -17.72
N ARG A 179 10.03 -6.92 -17.00
CA ARG A 179 9.87 -5.57 -16.43
C ARG A 179 10.96 -5.24 -15.41
N ILE A 180 11.25 -6.15 -14.48
CA ILE A 180 12.32 -5.96 -13.49
C ILE A 180 13.69 -5.83 -14.17
N ALA A 181 13.98 -6.61 -15.21
CA ALA A 181 15.26 -6.49 -15.93
C ALA A 181 15.50 -5.08 -16.49
N ARG A 182 14.43 -4.41 -16.95
CA ARG A 182 14.52 -3.04 -17.48
C ARG A 182 14.87 -2.00 -16.42
N THR A 183 14.63 -2.25 -15.13
CA THR A 183 15.03 -1.30 -14.07
C THR A 183 16.54 -1.13 -13.97
N VAL A 184 17.30 -2.14 -14.42
CA VAL A 184 18.76 -2.12 -14.54
C VAL A 184 19.23 -1.99 -16.00
N CYS A 185 18.36 -1.47 -16.87
CA CYS A 185 18.63 -1.25 -18.30
C CYS A 185 19.06 -2.53 -19.05
N CYS A 186 18.56 -3.70 -18.62
CA CYS A 186 18.83 -4.98 -19.26
C CYS A 186 17.53 -5.61 -19.79
N ASP A 187 17.68 -6.59 -20.67
CA ASP A 187 16.60 -7.53 -20.99
C ASP A 187 16.83 -8.88 -20.30
N LEU A 188 15.74 -9.62 -20.13
CA LEU A 188 15.77 -10.97 -19.58
C LEU A 188 16.32 -11.97 -20.61
N ILE A 189 17.18 -12.89 -20.14
CA ILE A 189 17.58 -14.09 -20.88
C ILE A 189 16.52 -15.17 -20.71
N GLU A 190 15.96 -15.66 -21.81
CA GLU A 190 14.86 -16.63 -21.79
C GLU A 190 15.26 -18.06 -22.21
N GLY A 191 16.36 -18.23 -22.96
CA GLY A 191 16.85 -19.52 -23.46
C GLY A 191 18.25 -19.91 -22.98
N GLU A 192 18.60 -21.19 -23.09
CA GLU A 192 19.87 -21.77 -22.61
C GLU A 192 21.05 -21.60 -23.57
N ILE A 193 20.78 -21.31 -24.85
CA ILE A 193 21.79 -21.28 -25.91
C ILE A 193 21.84 -19.87 -26.48
N TYR A 194 22.93 -19.16 -26.21
CA TYR A 194 23.38 -18.11 -27.09
C TYR A 194 24.44 -18.71 -27.99
N ASP A 195 24.10 -18.98 -29.25
CA ASP A 195 25.10 -19.26 -30.28
C ASP A 195 26.24 -18.24 -30.15
N GLU A 196 27.48 -18.71 -30.23
CA GLU A 196 28.72 -17.93 -30.08
C GLU A 196 28.84 -16.78 -31.11
N ILE A 197 27.87 -16.65 -32.01
CA ILE A 197 27.83 -15.77 -33.17
C ILE A 197 27.16 -14.41 -32.88
N TYR A 198 26.46 -14.24 -31.76
CA TYR A 198 25.85 -12.95 -31.38
C TYR A 198 26.86 -11.99 -30.73
N ASP A 199 26.79 -10.72 -31.13
CA ASP A 199 27.67 -9.63 -30.70
C ASP A 199 27.87 -9.60 -29.17
N LEU A 200 29.12 -9.61 -28.74
CA LEU A 200 29.53 -9.46 -27.34
C LEU A 200 29.00 -8.15 -26.71
N SER A 201 28.62 -7.17 -27.52
CA SER A 201 27.97 -5.94 -27.09
C SER A 201 26.54 -6.17 -26.56
N GLU A 202 25.74 -7.01 -27.22
CA GLU A 202 24.36 -7.30 -26.80
C GLU A 202 24.31 -8.12 -25.51
N ARG A 203 25.31 -8.99 -25.27
CA ARG A 203 25.42 -9.80 -24.03
C ARG A 203 25.55 -8.95 -22.76
N LYS A 204 26.08 -7.72 -22.85
CA LYS A 204 26.28 -6.85 -21.67
C LYS A 204 24.99 -6.28 -21.11
N SER A 205 23.91 -6.27 -21.88
CA SER A 205 22.59 -5.76 -21.49
C SER A 205 21.59 -6.88 -21.25
N LYS A 206 22.05 -8.09 -20.91
CA LYS A 206 21.21 -9.25 -20.63
C LYS A 206 21.46 -9.77 -19.22
N ILE A 207 20.41 -10.22 -18.54
CA ILE A 207 20.51 -10.79 -17.18
C ILE A 207 19.70 -12.09 -17.06
N SER A 208 20.12 -12.98 -16.16
CA SER A 208 19.45 -14.26 -15.96
C SER A 208 18.16 -14.14 -15.14
N LYS A 209 17.38 -15.22 -15.07
CA LYS A 209 16.18 -15.29 -14.22
C LYS A 209 16.54 -15.22 -12.74
N GLU A 210 17.66 -15.82 -12.36
CA GLU A 210 18.19 -15.81 -10.99
C GLU A 210 18.61 -14.40 -10.59
N ASP A 211 19.33 -13.69 -11.46
CA ASP A 211 19.70 -12.28 -11.26
C ASP A 211 18.46 -11.41 -11.03
N VAL A 212 17.40 -11.61 -11.82
CA VAL A 212 16.14 -10.89 -11.66
C VAL A 212 15.44 -11.22 -10.33
N ALA A 213 15.46 -12.48 -9.92
CA ALA A 213 14.91 -12.90 -8.63
C ALA A 213 15.68 -12.27 -7.46
N GLU A 214 17.02 -12.15 -7.56
CA GLU A 214 17.83 -11.43 -6.59
C GLU A 214 17.46 -9.94 -6.50
N ILE A 215 17.24 -9.28 -7.65
CA ILE A 215 16.78 -7.89 -7.71
C ILE A 215 15.39 -7.76 -7.05
N ALA A 216 14.45 -8.66 -7.36
CA ALA A 216 13.12 -8.67 -6.73
C ALA A 216 13.21 -8.81 -5.21
N LYS A 217 14.06 -9.74 -4.73
CA LYS A 217 14.32 -9.96 -3.30
C LYS A 217 14.93 -8.74 -2.64
N TYR A 218 15.86 -8.07 -3.32
CA TYR A 218 16.45 -6.82 -2.83
C TYR A 218 15.37 -5.76 -2.57
N PHE A 219 14.46 -5.53 -3.53
CA PHE A 219 13.39 -4.55 -3.35
C PHE A 219 12.39 -4.93 -2.27
N LYS A 220 12.03 -6.22 -2.14
CA LYS A 220 11.23 -6.69 -0.99
C LYS A 220 11.91 -6.30 0.32
N ASN A 221 13.20 -6.59 0.47
CA ASN A 221 13.94 -6.30 1.69
C ASN A 221 14.03 -4.79 1.98
N GLU A 222 14.28 -3.96 0.98
CA GLU A 222 14.31 -2.50 1.15
C GLU A 222 12.93 -1.92 1.48
N GLN A 223 11.86 -2.48 0.92
CA GLN A 223 10.49 -2.11 1.29
C GLN A 223 10.21 -2.44 2.76
N ILE A 224 10.58 -3.66 3.20
CA ILE A 224 10.43 -4.08 4.60
C ILE A 224 11.23 -3.17 5.54
N LYS A 225 12.46 -2.78 5.18
CA LYS A 225 13.25 -1.80 5.96
C LYS A 225 12.57 -0.43 6.02
N MET A 226 12.02 0.05 4.90
CA MET A 226 11.28 1.31 4.86
C MET A 226 10.06 1.28 5.79
N ILE A 227 9.26 0.22 5.76
CA ILE A 227 8.10 0.05 6.63
C ILE A 227 8.51 -0.09 8.10
N ASN A 228 9.52 -0.92 8.40
CA ASN A 228 10.02 -1.10 9.77
C ASN A 228 10.53 0.21 10.38
N ARG A 229 11.21 1.06 9.62
CA ARG A 229 11.63 2.40 10.09
C ARG A 229 10.44 3.26 10.53
N ALA A 230 9.31 3.19 9.84
CA ALA A 230 8.10 3.92 10.22
C ALA A 230 7.44 3.33 11.48
N ILE A 231 7.36 2.00 11.55
CA ILE A 231 6.86 1.28 12.73
C ILE A 231 7.69 1.63 13.98
N GLU A 232 9.02 1.52 13.89
CA GLU A 232 9.93 1.80 15.02
C GLU A 232 9.82 3.23 15.55
N GLN A 233 9.58 4.21 14.66
CA GLN A 233 9.30 5.58 15.07
C GLN A 233 8.00 5.68 15.89
N ALA A 234 6.92 5.02 15.44
CA ALA A 234 5.67 4.95 16.18
C ALA A 234 5.83 4.21 17.51
N GLU A 235 6.56 3.08 17.53
CA GLU A 235 6.85 2.34 18.76
C GLU A 235 7.54 3.21 19.81
N LYS A 236 8.57 3.95 19.38
CA LYS A 236 9.33 4.86 20.25
C LYS A 236 8.46 6.01 20.74
N LYS A 237 7.70 6.66 19.84
CA LYS A 237 6.86 7.82 20.16
C LYS A 237 5.75 7.47 21.14
N TYR A 238 5.05 6.36 20.93
CA TYR A 238 3.85 6.00 21.68
C TYR A 238 4.10 4.98 22.82
N LYS A 239 5.31 4.41 22.88
CA LYS A 239 5.73 3.35 23.83
C LYS A 239 4.88 2.10 23.69
N ILE A 240 4.72 1.63 22.45
CA ILE A 240 3.93 0.45 22.07
C ILE A 240 4.86 -0.52 21.34
N LYS A 241 4.74 -1.82 21.62
CA LYS A 241 5.54 -2.88 20.94
C LYS A 241 4.71 -3.96 20.26
N ASN A 242 3.43 -4.05 20.59
CA ASN A 242 2.53 -4.99 19.95
C ASN A 242 2.26 -4.55 18.50
N ARG A 243 2.60 -5.39 17.51
CA ARG A 243 2.38 -5.14 16.08
C ARG A 243 1.26 -6.05 15.57
N LEU A 244 0.29 -5.45 14.89
CA LEU A 244 -0.85 -6.13 14.28
C LEU A 244 -0.83 -5.82 12.79
N ILE A 245 -0.95 -6.83 11.93
CA ILE A 245 -0.93 -6.62 10.48
C ILE A 245 -2.23 -7.09 9.84
N ILE A 246 -2.73 -6.28 8.90
CA ILE A 246 -3.91 -6.54 8.09
C ILE A 246 -3.67 -6.08 6.64
N GLY A 247 -4.70 -6.18 5.81
CA GLY A 247 -4.66 -5.74 4.42
C GLY A 247 -4.11 -6.82 3.48
N ALA A 248 -3.94 -6.44 2.21
CA ALA A 248 -3.48 -7.35 1.17
C ALA A 248 -2.02 -7.79 1.41
N GLY A 249 -1.20 -6.96 2.06
CA GLY A 249 0.19 -7.29 2.42
C GLY A 249 0.36 -8.09 3.71
N LYS A 250 -0.70 -8.66 4.28
CA LYS A 250 -0.63 -9.43 5.54
C LYS A 250 0.32 -10.64 5.50
N PHE A 251 0.63 -11.17 4.31
CA PHE A 251 1.63 -12.24 4.16
C PHE A 251 3.02 -11.83 4.64
N LEU A 252 3.32 -10.53 4.74
CA LEU A 252 4.56 -9.97 5.27
C LEU A 252 4.66 -9.98 6.81
N HIS A 253 3.74 -10.66 7.51
CA HIS A 253 3.68 -10.62 8.97
C HIS A 253 4.97 -11.09 9.64
N ASN A 254 5.62 -12.14 9.13
CA ASN A 254 6.90 -12.63 9.65
C ASN A 254 8.02 -11.62 9.40
N ASP A 255 8.07 -11.03 8.19
CA ASP A 255 9.09 -10.03 7.81
C ASP A 255 9.00 -8.74 8.68
N LEU A 256 7.81 -8.43 9.19
CA LEU A 256 7.54 -7.25 10.02
C LEU A 256 7.41 -7.55 11.52
N ASN A 257 7.63 -8.81 11.94
CA ASN A 257 7.42 -9.27 13.32
C ASN A 257 6.05 -8.85 13.88
N ALA A 258 5.01 -9.07 13.07
CA ALA A 258 3.62 -8.68 13.36
C ALA A 258 2.71 -9.90 13.48
N SER A 259 1.64 -9.77 14.25
CA SER A 259 0.67 -10.84 14.47
C SER A 259 -0.51 -10.76 13.50
N LEU A 260 -0.93 -11.93 12.99
CA LEU A 260 -2.13 -12.12 12.15
C LEU A 260 -3.38 -12.38 13.01
N LYS A 261 -3.66 -11.48 13.95
CA LYS A 261 -4.81 -11.66 14.85
C LYS A 261 -6.15 -11.46 14.14
N TYR A 262 -6.17 -10.59 13.14
CA TYR A 262 -7.37 -10.27 12.35
C TYR A 262 -7.25 -10.93 10.99
N GLY A 263 -8.35 -11.55 10.55
CA GLY A 263 -8.43 -12.16 9.22
C GLY A 263 -8.46 -11.12 8.10
N ASP A 264 -9.16 -11.43 7.01
CA ASP A 264 -9.37 -10.46 5.94
C ASP A 264 -10.37 -9.36 6.36
N LEU A 265 -9.83 -8.30 6.99
CA LEU A 265 -10.55 -7.15 7.50
C LEU A 265 -10.24 -5.92 6.65
N SER A 266 -11.20 -5.55 5.79
CA SER A 266 -11.13 -4.32 5.00
C SER A 266 -11.82 -3.16 5.72
N ALA A 267 -11.60 -1.93 5.24
CA ALA A 267 -12.36 -0.76 5.72
C ALA A 267 -13.87 -0.94 5.56
N ALA A 268 -14.32 -1.56 4.46
CA ALA A 268 -15.72 -1.84 4.20
C ALA A 268 -16.30 -2.88 5.19
N LYS A 269 -15.59 -3.99 5.41
CA LYS A 269 -15.99 -5.00 6.41
C LYS A 269 -16.01 -4.42 7.82
N SER A 270 -15.01 -3.60 8.16
CA SER A 270 -14.95 -2.92 9.46
C SER A 270 -16.13 -1.98 9.64
N LEU A 271 -16.48 -1.21 8.61
CA LEU A 271 -17.62 -0.30 8.65
C LEU A 271 -18.95 -1.06 8.78
N TYR A 272 -19.08 -2.21 8.12
CA TYR A 272 -20.25 -3.09 8.25
C TYR A 272 -20.44 -3.57 9.69
N PHE A 273 -19.42 -4.19 10.30
CA PHE A 273 -19.53 -4.67 11.69
C PHE A 273 -19.78 -3.54 12.68
N LEU A 274 -19.14 -2.39 12.44
CA LEU A 274 -19.38 -1.19 13.21
C LEU A 274 -20.84 -0.72 13.08
N ALA A 275 -21.42 -0.67 11.87
CA ALA A 275 -22.83 -0.29 11.70
C ALA A 275 -23.80 -1.25 12.43
N GLU A 276 -23.58 -2.56 12.34
CA GLU A 276 -24.37 -3.57 13.06
C GLU A 276 -24.32 -3.35 14.59
N ASP A 277 -23.13 -3.10 15.14
CA ASP A 277 -22.94 -2.84 16.57
C ASP A 277 -23.69 -1.59 17.07
N PHE A 278 -23.90 -0.61 16.20
CA PHE A 278 -24.60 0.64 16.52
C PHE A 278 -26.09 0.62 16.10
N GLN A 279 -26.61 -0.50 15.58
CA GLN A 279 -27.99 -0.64 15.07
C GLN A 279 -28.35 0.42 14.01
N ILE A 280 -27.39 0.77 13.15
CA ILE A 280 -27.56 1.71 12.02
C ILE A 280 -27.72 0.91 10.74
#